data_AF-A0A6G1WUL8-F1
#
_entry.id   AF-A0A6G1WUL8-F1
#
_cell.length_a   1.000
_cell.length_b   1.000
_cell.length_c   1.000
_cell.angle_alpha   90.00
_cell.angle_beta   90.00
_cell.angle_gamma   90.00
#
_symmetry.space_group_name_H-M   'P 1'
#
loop_
_entity.id
_entity.type
_entity.pdbx_description
1 polymer ?
#
loop_
_entity_poly.entity_id
_entity_poly.type
_entity_poly.pdbx_seq_one_letter_code
_entity_poly.pdbx_strand_id
1 'polypeptide(L)' 'MYEPEIDWSQAPREALWWAIDGDGHAHWFTAPKPFTSFWFTDVAEAPIFGFRGDWKKSLRPRPQEQE' A
#
# COMPACT_ATOMS: atom_id res chain seq x y z
N MET A 1 -14.30 -7.87 13.26
CA MET A 1 -13.12 -7.01 13.07
C MET A 1 -13.39 -6.18 11.84
N TYR A 2 -13.27 -4.86 11.91
CA TYR A 2 -13.47 -3.99 10.75
C TYR A 2 -12.18 -3.98 9.93
N GLU A 3 -12.24 -4.46 8.69
CA GLU A 3 -11.16 -4.24 7.73
C GLU A 3 -11.26 -2.79 7.24
N PRO A 4 -10.13 -2.08 7.09
CA PRO A 4 -10.17 -0.70 6.65
C PRO A 4 -10.67 -0.65 5.20
N GLU A 5 -11.59 0.26 4.93
CA GLU A 5 -11.98 0.57 3.57
C GLU A 5 -10.93 1.54 3.01
N ILE A 6 -9.99 0.99 2.24
CA ILE A 6 -8.90 1.76 1.63
C ILE A 6 -9.47 2.55 0.45
N ASP A 7 -9.44 3.88 0.54
CA ASP A 7 -9.83 4.74 -0.58
C ASP A 7 -8.68 4.84 -1.59
N TRP A 8 -8.74 3.95 -2.58
CA TRP A 8 -7.75 3.88 -3.66
C TRP A 8 -7.77 5.08 -4.62
N SER A 9 -8.76 5.98 -4.53
CA SER A 9 -8.76 7.22 -5.33
C SER A 9 -7.65 8.19 -4.90
N GLN A 10 -7.18 8.06 -3.66
CA GLN A 10 -6.05 8.84 -3.10
C GLN A 10 -4.68 8.23 -3.44
N ALA A 11 -4.66 7.02 -3.99
CA ALA A 11 -3.42 6.34 -4.32
C ALA A 11 -2.79 6.93 -5.59
N PRO A 12 -1.45 7.08 -5.65
CA PRO A 12 -0.75 7.37 -6.88
C PRO A 12 -1.13 6.40 -8.00
N ARG A 13 -1.09 6.86 -9.26
CA ARG A 13 -1.47 6.02 -10.42
C ARG A 13 -0.71 4.69 -10.45
N GLU A 14 0.55 4.70 -10.07
CA GLU A 14 1.46 3.54 -10.10
C GLU A 14 1.39 2.67 -8.84
N ALA A 15 0.60 3.08 -7.83
CA ALA A 15 0.45 2.31 -6.61
C ALA A 15 -0.27 0.98 -6.90
N LEU A 16 0.34 -0.09 -6.42
CA LEU A 16 -0.13 -1.47 -6.56
C LEU A 16 -0.52 -2.08 -5.21
N TRP A 17 0.06 -1.59 -4.11
CA TRP A 17 -0.26 -2.06 -2.77
C TRP A 17 -0.36 -0.92 -1.78
N TRP A 18 -1.10 -1.17 -0.71
CA TRP A 18 -1.16 -0.35 0.50
C TRP A 18 -0.76 -1.22 1.70
N ALA A 19 0.07 -0.72 2.60
CA ALA A 19 0.38 -1.41 3.84
C ALA A 19 0.85 -0.43 4.94
N ILE A 20 0.89 -0.93 6.17
CA ILE A 20 1.41 -0.24 7.34
C ILE A 20 2.75 -0.85 7.74
N ASP A 21 3.71 0.00 8.07
CA ASP A 21 5.02 -0.39 8.56
C ASP A 21 5.03 -0.69 10.08
N GLY A 22 6.19 -1.06 10.61
CA GLY A 22 6.35 -1.36 12.04
C GLY A 22 6.15 -0.16 12.97
N ASP A 23 6.24 1.05 12.42
CA ASP A 23 6.09 2.31 13.15
C ASP A 23 4.63 2.81 13.15
N GLY A 24 3.74 2.15 12.39
CA GLY A 24 2.33 2.48 12.31
C GLY A 24 1.98 3.47 11.21
N HIS A 25 2.90 3.77 10.30
CA HIS A 25 2.66 4.64 9.15
C HIS A 25 2.17 3.83 7.96
N ALA A 26 1.20 4.38 7.24
CA ALA A 26 0.66 3.77 6.04
C ALA A 26 1.36 4.29 4.79
N HIS A 27 1.55 3.40 3.82
CA HIS A 27 2.27 3.69 2.59
C HIS A 27 1.64 3.04 1.37
N TRP A 28 1.77 3.71 0.23
CA TRP A 28 1.54 3.17 -1.10
C TRP A 28 2.84 2.61 -1.66
N PHE A 29 2.80 1.38 -2.16
CA PHE A 29 3.93 0.71 -2.78
C PHE A 29 3.68 0.52 -4.28
N THR A 30 4.71 0.75 -5.08
CA THR A 30 4.68 0.58 -6.55
C THR A 30 5.40 -0.70 -6.98
N ALA A 31 5.34 -1.03 -8.27
CA ALA A 31 6.18 -2.09 -8.82
C ALA A 31 7.67 -1.73 -8.67
N PRO A 32 8.54 -2.72 -8.41
CA PRO A 32 9.97 -2.48 -8.37
C PRO A 32 10.50 -2.00 -9.72
N LYS A 33 11.41 -1.04 -9.71
CA LYS A 33 11.99 -0.49 -10.93
C LYS A 33 13.11 -1.40 -11.47
N PRO A 34 13.05 -1.86 -12.73
CA PRO A 34 14.01 -2.83 -13.28
C PRO A 34 15.38 -2.21 -13.63
N PHE A 35 15.55 -0.90 -13.47
CA PHE A 35 16.73 -0.17 -13.95
C PHE A 35 17.89 -0.11 -12.93
N THR A 36 17.73 -0.67 -11.73
CA THR A 36 18.73 -0.59 -10.66
C THR A 36 19.33 -1.95 -10.30
N SER A 37 20.58 -1.96 -9.86
CA SER A 37 21.30 -3.18 -9.41
C SER A 37 20.72 -3.81 -8.13
N PHE A 38 19.69 -3.19 -7.54
CA PHE A 38 18.97 -3.66 -6.37
C PHE A 38 17.46 -3.52 -6.61
N TRP A 39 16.68 -4.42 -6.02
CA TRP A 39 15.22 -4.42 -6.10
C TRP A 39 14.65 -3.56 -4.97
N PHE A 40 13.98 -2.48 -5.33
CA PHE A 40 13.23 -1.66 -4.39
C PHE A 40 11.94 -1.14 -5.05
N THR A 41 10.94 -0.92 -4.22
CA THR A 41 9.67 -0.28 -4.58
C THR A 41 9.73 1.18 -4.16
N ASP A 42 9.13 2.07 -4.95
CA ASP A 42 8.92 3.44 -4.46
C ASP A 42 7.80 3.42 -3.42
N VAL A 43 8.00 4.22 -2.38
CA VAL A 43 7.10 4.34 -1.24
C VAL A 43 6.58 5.76 -1.21
N ALA A 44 5.25 5.91 -1.23
CA ALA A 44 4.60 7.20 -1.01
C ALA A 44 3.75 7.14 0.26
N GLU A 45 3.69 8.23 1.02
CA GLU A 45 2.88 8.30 2.23
C GLU A 45 1.40 8.11 1.90
N ALA A 46 0.70 7.32 2.73
CA ALA A 46 -0.72 7.06 2.62
C ALA A 46 -1.45 7.39 3.92
N PRO A 47 -2.75 7.73 3.86
CA PRO A 47 -3.59 7.75 5.05
C PRO A 47 -3.71 6.35 5.68
N ILE A 48 -3.89 6.31 7.00
CA ILE A 48 -4.06 5.04 7.75
C ILE A 48 -5.43 4.39 7.56
N PHE A 49 -6.41 5.12 7.01
CA PHE A 49 -7.80 4.65 6.79
C PHE A 49 -8.44 3.99 8.02
N GLY A 50 -8.03 4.42 9.22
CA GLY A 50 -8.52 3.89 10.48
C GLY A 50 -8.11 2.44 10.79
N PHE A 51 -7.14 1.85 10.07
CA PHE A 51 -6.67 0.49 10.37
C PHE A 51 -6.17 0.39 11.81
N ARG A 52 -6.68 -0.63 12.51
CA ARG A 52 -6.29 -0.98 13.88
C ARG A 52 -6.06 -2.48 13.92
N GLY A 53 -4.82 -2.91 13.87
CA GLY A 53 -4.48 -4.34 13.81
C GLY A 53 -2.98 -4.60 13.70
N ASP A 54 -2.64 -5.87 13.48
CA ASP A 54 -1.27 -6.30 13.22
C ASP A 54 -0.81 -5.76 11.86
N TRP A 55 0.18 -4.87 11.86
CA TRP A 55 0.75 -4.26 10.66
C TRP A 55 1.22 -5.32 9.65
N LYS A 56 1.65 -6.51 10.11
CA LYS A 56 2.05 -7.62 9.23
C LYS A 56 0.90 -8.15 8.36
N LYS A 57 -0.35 -7.87 8.75
CA LYS A 57 -1.57 -8.28 8.03
C LYS A 57 -2.22 -7.13 7.27
N SER A 58 -1.58 -5.96 7.22
CA SER A 58 -2.11 -4.74 6.60
C SER A 58 -2.00 -4.73 5.07
N LEU A 59 -1.14 -5.57 4.48
CA LEU A 59 -0.91 -5.58 3.02
C LEU A 59 -2.23 -5.78 2.27
N ARG A 60 -2.59 -4.83 1.43
CA ARG A 60 -3.77 -4.85 0.56
C ARG A 60 -3.36 -4.57 -0.88
N PRO A 61 -3.66 -5.47 -1.84
CA PRO A 61 -3.45 -5.19 -3.25
C PRO A 61 -4.50 -4.22 -3.77
N ARG A 62 -4.12 -3.37 -4.72
CA ARG A 62 -5.06 -2.51 -5.44
C ARG A 62 -6.08 -3.38 -6.17
N PRO A 63 -7.39 -3.13 -6.01
CA PRO A 63 -8.41 -3.81 -6.79
C PRO A 63 -8.13 -3.60 -8.27
N GLN A 64 -7.96 -4.71 -9.01
CA GLN A 64 -8.01 -4.68 -10.45
C GLN A 64 -9.48 -4.73 -10.82
N GLU A 65 -9.96 -3.77 -11.62
CA GLU A 65 -11.26 -3.90 -12.27
C GLU A 65 -11.22 -5.20 -13.06
N GLN A 66 -12.06 -6.17 -12.68
CA GLN A 66 -12.26 -7.35 -13.51
C GLN A 66 -13.01 -6.87 -14.74
N GLU A 67 -12.33 -6.87 -15.89
CA GLU A 67 -12.93 -6.64 -17.20
C GLU A 67 -13.96 -7.73 -17.54
#